data_AF-A0A955JFY1-F1
#
_entry.id   AF-A0A955JFY1-F1
#
_cell.length_a   1.000
_cell.length_b   1.000
_cell.length_c   1.000
_cell.angle_alpha   90.00
_cell.angle_beta   90.00
_cell.angle_gamma   90.00
#
_symmetry.space_group_name_H-M   'P 1'
#
loop_
_entity.id
_entity.type
_entity.pdbx_description
1 polymer ?
#
loop_
_entity_poly.entity_id
_entity_poly.type
_entity_poly.pdbx_seq_one_letter_code
_entity_poly.pdbx_strand_id
1 'polypeptide(L)'
;GHIVGNVAAIAPELDHQLVMIPDFDDAAIGSLLMLDADQEAILTLGAVLPLDTAATSQPLLRSSPRDAGDDRPLLAVHRAGYLSGAESSPEFITLPAMPPGMTIPLPEERVDWGDKICETILLRRSSREFTGGPIPLEELTQLLRHAYAPRLREQGPDSSASFAVLPLLRTWLIVNNITGLEGGVYAFDPIDWTLVQVRAGSFRKDCHQVTLGQDLGEKASCIVVHTADLDAATNALGDRAYRHLSLDAGQIGERLNLAASRLGLGVSGIGGYFDDLVCDLLGVPHEEAVVYLTCLGQPPQEF
;
A
#
# COMPACT_ATOMS: atom_id res chain seq x y z
N GLY A 1 3.20 -4.08 6.67
CA GLY A 1 3.04 -4.08 5.20
C GLY A 1 4.30 -4.52 4.50
N HIS A 2 5.36 -3.72 4.50
CA HIS A 2 6.52 -3.99 3.65
C HIS A 2 7.13 -5.39 3.81
N ILE A 3 7.29 -5.87 5.05
CA ILE A 3 7.78 -7.22 5.34
C ILE A 3 6.86 -8.30 4.76
N VAL A 4 5.54 -8.13 4.86
CA VAL A 4 4.54 -9.03 4.26
C VAL A 4 4.70 -9.09 2.75
N GLY A 5 4.93 -7.94 2.10
CA GLY A 5 5.20 -7.86 0.67
C GLY A 5 6.40 -8.70 0.24
N ASN A 6 7.50 -8.68 1.02
CA ASN A 6 8.66 -9.53 0.76
C ASN A 6 8.36 -11.02 0.89
N VAL A 7 7.66 -11.42 1.96
CA VAL A 7 7.29 -12.83 2.16
C VAL A 7 6.37 -13.32 1.04
N ALA A 8 5.40 -12.49 0.64
CA ALA A 8 4.51 -12.79 -0.49
C ALA A 8 5.26 -12.90 -1.83
N ALA A 9 6.33 -12.11 -2.02
CA ALA A 9 7.13 -12.13 -3.23
C ALA A 9 8.06 -13.34 -3.32
N ILE A 10 8.69 -13.75 -2.20
CA ILE A 10 9.65 -14.86 -2.17
C ILE A 10 9.00 -16.23 -2.09
N ALA A 11 7.82 -16.35 -1.46
CA ALA A 11 7.19 -17.65 -1.22
C ALA A 11 7.00 -18.47 -2.51
N PRO A 12 6.51 -17.91 -3.63
CA PRO A 12 6.34 -18.67 -4.88
C PRO A 12 7.66 -19.18 -5.49
N GLU A 13 8.78 -18.52 -5.22
CA GLU A 13 10.10 -19.00 -5.68
C GLU A 13 10.60 -20.20 -4.87
N LEU A 14 10.04 -20.41 -3.69
CA LEU A 14 10.35 -21.55 -2.83
C LEU A 14 9.27 -22.63 -2.91
N ASP A 15 8.39 -22.59 -3.91
CA ASP A 15 7.22 -23.46 -4.07
C ASP A 15 6.20 -23.38 -2.91
N HIS A 16 6.10 -22.20 -2.28
CA HIS A 16 5.13 -21.89 -1.23
C HIS A 16 4.21 -20.71 -1.62
N GLN A 17 3.17 -20.50 -0.83
CA GLN A 17 2.30 -19.32 -0.84
C GLN A 17 2.21 -18.75 0.57
N LEU A 18 2.04 -17.43 0.65
CA LEU A 18 1.67 -16.75 1.89
C LEU A 18 0.15 -16.60 1.94
N VAL A 19 -0.46 -17.16 2.97
CA VAL A 19 -1.88 -16.98 3.30
C VAL A 19 -1.96 -16.08 4.51
N MET A 20 -2.50 -14.89 4.33
CA MET A 20 -2.62 -13.92 5.41
C MET A 20 -3.73 -14.29 6.38
N ILE A 21 -3.45 -14.12 7.66
CA ILE A 21 -4.38 -14.30 8.78
C ILE A 21 -4.42 -12.94 9.49
N PRO A 22 -5.18 -11.97 8.95
CA PRO A 22 -5.20 -10.60 9.48
C PRO A 22 -5.95 -10.51 10.81
N ASP A 23 -6.91 -11.41 11.04
CA ASP A 23 -7.79 -11.40 12.21
C ASP A 23 -7.57 -12.65 13.07
N PHE A 24 -7.23 -12.41 14.32
CA PHE A 24 -6.88 -13.40 15.33
C PHE A 24 -7.20 -12.83 16.71
N ASP A 25 -7.39 -13.72 17.69
CA ASP A 25 -7.53 -13.32 19.10
C ASP A 25 -6.18 -12.80 19.62
N ASP A 26 -6.06 -11.48 19.75
CA ASP A 26 -4.81 -10.80 20.13
C ASP A 26 -4.29 -11.31 21.49
N ALA A 27 -5.18 -11.55 22.45
CA ALA A 27 -4.81 -12.00 23.80
C ALA A 27 -4.35 -13.46 23.83
N ALA A 28 -5.02 -14.33 23.07
CA ALA A 28 -4.66 -15.74 22.98
C ALA A 28 -3.29 -15.93 22.31
N ILE A 29 -3.05 -15.22 21.20
CA ILE A 29 -1.77 -15.29 20.49
C ILE A 29 -0.64 -14.61 21.29
N GLY A 30 -0.91 -13.47 21.92
CA GLY A 30 0.05 -12.81 22.81
C GLY A 30 0.49 -13.72 23.95
N SER A 31 -0.47 -14.42 24.58
CA SER A 31 -0.18 -15.40 25.64
C SER A 31 0.62 -16.60 25.13
N LEU A 32 0.28 -17.12 23.95
CA LEU A 32 0.99 -18.24 23.32
C LEU A 32 2.47 -17.91 23.05
N LEU A 33 2.74 -16.69 22.62
CA LEU A 33 4.09 -16.18 22.34
C LEU A 33 4.80 -15.62 23.59
N MET A 34 4.14 -15.63 24.75
CA MET A 34 4.63 -15.07 26.02
C MET A 34 5.07 -13.60 25.90
N LEU A 35 4.33 -12.80 25.12
CA LEU A 35 4.63 -11.39 24.93
C LEU A 35 4.17 -10.55 26.12
N ASP A 36 4.93 -9.50 26.42
CA ASP A 36 4.46 -8.40 27.25
C ASP A 36 3.61 -7.46 26.38
N ALA A 37 2.29 -7.51 26.56
CA ALA A 37 1.33 -6.74 25.76
C ALA A 37 1.40 -5.21 25.97
N ASP A 38 2.18 -4.73 26.94
CA ASP A 38 2.50 -3.31 27.11
C ASP A 38 3.76 -2.88 26.32
N GLN A 39 4.54 -3.84 25.81
CA GLN A 39 5.81 -3.59 25.11
C GLN A 39 5.82 -4.10 23.67
N GLU A 40 5.12 -5.20 23.38
CA GLU A 40 5.14 -5.87 22.08
C GLU A 40 3.72 -6.31 21.66
N ALA A 41 3.48 -6.27 20.35
CA ALA A 41 2.18 -6.47 19.75
C ALA A 41 2.25 -7.31 18.48
N ILE A 42 1.34 -8.26 18.32
CA ILE A 42 1.13 -8.94 17.04
C ILE A 42 0.27 -8.05 16.15
N LEU A 43 0.77 -7.74 14.96
CA LEU A 43 0.04 -6.92 13.98
C LEU A 43 -0.67 -7.76 12.92
N THR A 44 -0.07 -8.87 12.53
CA THR A 44 -0.62 -9.80 11.54
C THR A 44 -0.04 -11.19 11.74
N LEU A 45 -0.77 -12.21 11.31
CA LEU A 45 -0.25 -13.55 11.15
C LEU A 45 -0.21 -13.91 9.66
N GLY A 46 0.64 -14.87 9.30
CA GLY A 46 0.73 -15.38 7.94
C GLY A 46 1.17 -16.83 7.97
N ALA A 47 0.43 -17.70 7.29
CA ALA A 47 0.79 -19.08 7.10
C ALA A 47 1.55 -19.23 5.77
N VAL A 48 2.75 -19.80 5.83
CA VAL A 48 3.52 -20.15 4.64
C VAL A 48 3.23 -21.62 4.34
N LEU A 49 2.52 -21.88 3.25
CA LEU A 49 2.02 -23.21 2.89
C LEU A 49 2.61 -23.63 1.54
N PRO A 50 2.79 -24.94 1.27
CA PRO A 50 3.08 -25.41 -0.08
C PRO A 50 2.05 -24.90 -1.10
N LEU A 51 2.49 -24.61 -2.33
CA LEU A 51 1.64 -24.04 -3.38
C LEU A 51 0.42 -24.90 -3.74
N ASP A 52 0.53 -26.22 -3.59
CA ASP A 52 -0.54 -27.18 -3.87
C ASP A 52 -1.56 -27.32 -2.73
N THR A 53 -1.30 -26.69 -1.58
CA THR A 53 -2.22 -26.70 -0.44
C THR A 53 -3.40 -25.79 -0.73
N ALA A 54 -4.61 -26.36 -0.73
CA ALA A 54 -5.83 -25.57 -0.83
C ALA A 54 -5.93 -24.62 0.38
N ALA A 55 -5.90 -23.32 0.12
CA ALA A 55 -6.07 -22.28 1.12
C ALA A 55 -7.27 -21.41 0.73
N THR A 56 -8.12 -21.13 1.71
CA THR A 56 -9.17 -20.13 1.59
C THR A 56 -8.80 -18.94 2.44
N SER A 57 -9.03 -17.73 1.93
CA SER A 57 -8.90 -16.53 2.75
C SER A 57 -9.86 -16.62 3.93
N GLN A 58 -9.37 -16.29 5.12
CA GLN A 58 -10.21 -16.17 6.29
C GLN A 58 -11.16 -14.98 6.08
N PRO A 59 -12.47 -15.11 6.39
CA PRO A 59 -13.34 -13.95 6.43
C PRO A 59 -12.83 -12.97 7.50
N LEU A 60 -12.80 -11.68 7.17
CA LEU A 60 -12.47 -10.65 8.15
C LEU A 60 -13.52 -10.61 9.27
N LEU A 61 -13.11 -10.11 10.43
CA LEU A 61 -13.95 -9.90 11.59
C LEU A 61 -14.07 -8.40 11.86
N ARG A 62 -15.26 -7.97 12.28
CA ARG A 62 -15.49 -6.61 12.74
C ARG A 62 -15.18 -6.52 14.23
N SER A 63 -14.18 -5.73 14.59
CA SER A 63 -13.88 -5.42 15.99
C SER A 63 -14.99 -4.59 16.65
N SER A 64 -15.32 -4.92 17.89
CA SER A 64 -16.24 -4.13 18.70
C SER A 64 -15.56 -2.85 19.21
N PRO A 65 -16.22 -1.67 19.17
CA PRO A 65 -15.65 -0.42 19.68
C PRO A 65 -15.24 -0.56 21.15
N ARG A 66 -14.04 -0.09 21.49
CA ARG A 66 -13.55 -0.08 22.87
C ARG A 66 -13.07 1.31 23.25
N ASP A 67 -13.53 1.81 24.39
CA ASP A 67 -12.81 2.89 25.05
C ASP A 67 -11.54 2.30 25.65
N ALA A 68 -10.40 2.65 25.07
CA ALA A 68 -9.14 2.06 25.49
C ALA A 68 -8.68 2.60 26.86
N GLY A 69 -9.23 3.72 27.35
CA GLY A 69 -8.99 4.27 28.70
C GLY A 69 -7.51 4.38 29.10
N ASP A 70 -6.60 4.38 28.13
CA ASP A 70 -5.15 4.28 28.33
C ASP A 70 -4.53 5.62 27.98
N ASP A 71 -3.84 6.23 28.94
CA ASP A 71 -3.15 7.51 28.78
C ASP A 71 -1.93 7.42 27.83
N ARG A 72 -1.63 6.23 27.28
CA ARG A 72 -0.59 5.98 26.26
C ARG A 72 -1.26 5.84 24.89
N PRO A 73 -1.27 6.88 24.03
CA PRO A 73 -2.09 6.91 22.81
C PRO A 73 -1.85 5.76 21.83
N LEU A 74 -0.59 5.33 21.66
CA LEU A 74 -0.28 4.23 20.76
C LEU A 74 -0.87 2.89 21.24
N LEU A 75 -0.80 2.61 22.54
CA LEU A 75 -1.39 1.41 23.12
C LEU A 75 -2.91 1.50 23.13
N ALA A 76 -3.47 2.68 23.34
CA ALA A 76 -4.90 2.93 23.22
C ALA A 76 -5.42 2.53 21.83
N VAL A 77 -4.79 3.04 20.77
CA VAL A 77 -5.13 2.70 19.38
C VAL A 77 -4.96 1.21 19.11
N HIS A 78 -3.86 0.61 19.57
CA HIS A 78 -3.63 -0.82 19.38
C HIS A 78 -4.73 -1.69 20.04
N ARG A 79 -5.12 -1.36 21.27
CA ARG A 79 -6.13 -2.07 22.07
C ARG A 79 -7.55 -1.87 21.57
N ALA A 80 -7.85 -0.71 20.97
CA ALA A 80 -9.14 -0.47 20.33
C ALA A 80 -9.44 -1.51 19.25
N GLY A 81 -8.43 -1.93 18.49
CA GLY A 81 -8.55 -2.95 17.45
C GLY A 81 -8.43 -4.42 17.93
N TYR A 82 -8.50 -4.70 19.23
CA TYR A 82 -8.44 -6.08 19.74
C TYR A 82 -9.69 -6.86 19.35
N LEU A 83 -9.46 -8.08 18.87
CA LEU A 83 -10.53 -9.05 18.67
C LEU A 83 -10.59 -9.97 19.88
N SER A 84 -11.75 -10.06 20.53
CA SER A 84 -11.97 -11.03 21.62
C SER A 84 -13.45 -11.39 21.76
N GLY A 85 -13.80 -12.67 21.66
CA GLY A 85 -15.17 -13.14 21.88
C GLY A 85 -16.05 -13.12 20.62
N ALA A 86 -17.34 -12.78 20.78
CA ALA A 86 -18.37 -12.87 19.74
C ALA A 86 -18.32 -11.67 18.78
N GLU A 87 -17.33 -11.66 17.88
CA GLU A 87 -17.23 -10.67 16.80
C GLU A 87 -18.18 -11.03 15.64
N SER A 88 -18.64 -10.00 14.92
CA SER A 88 -19.53 -10.18 13.77
C SER A 88 -18.76 -10.21 12.45
N SER A 89 -19.42 -10.73 11.41
CA SER A 89 -18.95 -10.54 10.04
C SER A 89 -18.89 -9.04 9.68
N PRO A 90 -18.03 -8.64 8.72
CA PRO A 90 -17.94 -7.27 8.27
C PRO A 90 -19.26 -6.83 7.64
N GLU A 91 -19.57 -5.55 7.73
CA GLU A 91 -20.60 -4.97 6.87
C GLU A 91 -20.12 -4.87 5.42
N PHE A 92 -21.05 -4.67 4.49
CA PHE A 92 -20.76 -4.59 3.06
C PHE A 92 -19.72 -3.48 2.78
N ILE A 93 -18.55 -3.90 2.30
CA ILE A 93 -17.52 -2.97 1.84
C ILE A 93 -17.96 -2.44 0.47
N THR A 94 -18.31 -1.17 0.43
CA THR A 94 -18.62 -0.49 -0.83
C THR A 94 -17.36 0.20 -1.33
N LEU A 95 -16.93 -0.11 -2.55
CA LEU A 95 -15.84 0.62 -3.19
C LEU A 95 -16.25 2.09 -3.35
N PRO A 96 -15.43 3.05 -2.91
CA PRO A 96 -15.76 4.44 -3.13
C PRO A 96 -15.80 4.70 -4.65
N ALA A 97 -16.77 5.50 -5.10
CA ALA A 97 -16.91 5.84 -6.52
C ALA A 97 -15.69 6.64 -7.01
N MET A 98 -15.24 6.39 -8.24
CA MET A 98 -14.18 7.20 -8.85
C MET A 98 -14.60 8.68 -8.90
N PRO A 99 -13.70 9.63 -8.60
CA PRO A 99 -14.00 11.04 -8.76
C PRO A 99 -14.29 11.38 -10.23
N PRO A 100 -15.07 12.43 -10.52
CA PRO A 100 -15.29 12.87 -11.89
C PRO A 100 -13.97 13.39 -12.49
N GLY A 101 -13.72 13.11 -13.77
CA GLY A 101 -12.52 13.57 -14.46
C GLY A 101 -12.35 12.95 -15.84
N MET A 102 -11.21 13.24 -16.48
CA MET A 102 -10.85 12.63 -17.76
C MET A 102 -10.25 11.25 -17.52
N THR A 103 -10.92 10.20 -18.01
CA THR A 103 -10.44 8.82 -17.93
C THR A 103 -9.40 8.52 -19.02
N ILE A 104 -8.28 7.94 -18.61
CA ILE A 104 -7.15 7.58 -19.46
C ILE A 104 -6.87 6.08 -19.22
N PRO A 105 -6.99 5.22 -20.24
CA PRO A 105 -6.62 3.81 -20.10
C PRO A 105 -5.11 3.67 -19.96
N LEU A 106 -4.66 2.77 -19.09
CA LEU A 106 -3.25 2.42 -18.95
C LEU A 106 -2.89 1.27 -19.91
N PRO A 107 -1.65 1.22 -20.45
CA PRO A 107 -1.20 0.10 -21.24
C PRO A 107 -1.14 -1.21 -20.41
N GLU A 108 -1.00 -2.35 -21.08
CA GLU A 108 -0.89 -3.65 -20.40
C GLU A 108 0.57 -4.10 -20.27
N GLU A 109 1.33 -3.37 -19.46
CA GLU A 109 2.76 -3.65 -19.27
C GLU A 109 3.03 -4.46 -17.99
N ARG A 110 4.05 -5.33 -18.04
CA ARG A 110 4.50 -6.15 -16.90
C ARG A 110 6.01 -6.04 -16.73
N VAL A 111 6.45 -6.06 -15.47
CA VAL A 111 7.87 -6.20 -15.14
C VAL A 111 8.35 -7.58 -15.61
N ASP A 112 9.42 -7.62 -16.40
CA ASP A 112 10.14 -8.86 -16.71
C ASP A 112 11.06 -9.23 -15.53
N TRP A 113 10.62 -10.19 -14.72
CA TRP A 113 11.35 -10.62 -13.53
C TRP A 113 12.52 -11.56 -13.83
N GLY A 114 12.49 -12.34 -14.92
CA GLY A 114 13.41 -13.46 -15.08
C GLY A 114 13.56 -14.29 -13.80
N ASP A 115 14.78 -14.49 -13.34
CA ASP A 115 15.15 -15.15 -12.07
C ASP A 115 15.57 -14.14 -10.97
N LYS A 116 15.23 -12.86 -11.14
CA LYS A 116 15.84 -11.75 -10.39
C LYS A 116 15.12 -11.31 -9.14
N ILE A 117 13.99 -11.90 -8.78
CA ILE A 117 13.22 -11.46 -7.60
C ILE A 117 14.02 -11.61 -6.30
N CYS A 118 14.71 -12.74 -6.07
CA CYS A 118 15.54 -12.97 -4.89
C CYS A 118 16.69 -11.96 -4.78
N GLU A 119 17.39 -11.74 -5.90
CA GLU A 119 18.47 -10.75 -5.99
C GLU A 119 17.93 -9.34 -5.73
N THR A 120 16.79 -8.99 -6.32
CA THR A 120 16.14 -7.70 -6.15
C THR A 120 15.78 -7.45 -4.69
N ILE A 121 15.19 -8.42 -3.98
CA ILE A 121 14.86 -8.29 -2.55
C ILE A 121 16.11 -7.98 -1.71
N LEU A 122 17.23 -8.65 -1.98
CA LEU A 122 18.49 -8.45 -1.24
C LEU A 122 19.15 -7.10 -1.52
N LEU A 123 19.12 -6.66 -2.78
CA LEU A 123 19.78 -5.44 -3.24
C LEU A 123 18.91 -4.19 -3.11
N ARG A 124 17.58 -4.32 -2.97
CA ARG A 124 16.63 -3.21 -2.84
C ARG A 124 17.07 -2.21 -1.78
N ARG A 125 17.12 -0.93 -2.14
CA ARG A 125 17.34 0.18 -1.21
C ARG A 125 16.33 1.28 -1.49
N SER A 126 15.97 2.03 -0.45
CA SER A 126 15.20 3.25 -0.64
C SER A 126 16.12 4.36 -1.14
N SER A 127 15.74 5.00 -2.23
CA SER A 127 16.47 6.11 -2.82
C SER A 127 16.51 7.31 -1.87
N ARG A 128 17.65 7.98 -1.81
CA ARG A 128 17.85 9.19 -0.99
C ARG A 128 17.76 10.48 -1.79
N GLU A 129 17.84 10.37 -3.10
CA GLU A 129 17.74 11.48 -4.04
C GLU A 129 17.12 10.99 -5.35
N PHE A 130 16.44 11.90 -6.06
CA PHE A 130 16.05 11.74 -7.46
C PHE A 130 16.65 12.86 -8.31
N THR A 131 16.83 12.63 -9.60
CA THR A 131 17.36 13.64 -10.52
C THR A 131 16.29 14.64 -11.02
N GLY A 132 15.00 14.35 -10.79
CA GLY A 132 13.89 15.09 -11.39
C GLY A 132 13.52 14.63 -12.81
N GLY A 133 14.29 13.69 -13.38
CA GLY A 133 14.09 13.15 -14.73
C GLY A 133 12.77 12.40 -14.93
N PRO A 134 12.37 12.14 -16.18
CA PRO A 134 11.12 11.48 -16.48
C PRO A 134 11.17 9.97 -16.23
N ILE A 135 10.01 9.37 -15.95
CA ILE A 135 9.78 7.91 -16.07
C ILE A 135 8.82 7.69 -17.27
N PRO A 136 9.07 6.73 -18.17
CA PRO A 136 8.11 6.34 -19.21
C PRO A 136 6.76 5.87 -18.64
N LEU A 137 5.65 6.16 -19.33
CA LEU A 137 4.32 5.69 -18.91
C LEU A 137 4.26 4.16 -18.83
N GLU A 138 4.99 3.48 -19.71
CA GLU A 138 5.13 2.02 -19.73
C GLU A 138 5.71 1.52 -18.40
N GLU A 139 6.81 2.10 -17.92
CA GLU A 139 7.43 1.72 -16.65
C GLU A 139 6.54 2.05 -15.45
N LEU A 140 5.88 3.21 -15.42
CA LEU A 140 4.87 3.51 -14.39
C LEU A 140 3.77 2.44 -14.35
N THR A 141 3.34 1.99 -15.53
CA THR A 141 2.30 0.97 -15.64
C THR A 141 2.77 -0.40 -15.17
N GLN A 142 4.04 -0.76 -15.44
CA GLN A 142 4.67 -1.96 -14.89
C GLN A 142 4.71 -1.93 -13.36
N LEU A 143 5.06 -0.78 -12.76
CA LEU A 143 5.07 -0.57 -11.31
C LEU A 143 3.68 -0.81 -10.72
N LEU A 144 2.65 -0.13 -11.26
CA LEU A 144 1.26 -0.27 -10.79
C LEU A 144 0.76 -1.71 -10.98
N ARG A 145 1.07 -2.35 -12.12
CA ARG A 145 0.61 -3.72 -12.39
C ARG A 145 1.20 -4.71 -11.40
N HIS A 146 2.49 -4.58 -11.11
CA HIS A 146 3.12 -5.40 -10.09
C HIS A 146 2.60 -5.11 -8.67
N ALA A 147 2.20 -3.87 -8.37
CA ALA A 147 1.64 -3.52 -7.07
C ALA A 147 0.26 -4.15 -6.79
N TYR A 148 -0.67 -4.05 -7.74
CA TYR A 148 -2.09 -4.39 -7.51
C TYR A 148 -2.51 -5.75 -8.07
N ALA A 149 -1.85 -6.25 -9.12
CA ALA A 149 -2.17 -7.53 -9.75
C ALA A 149 -0.89 -8.33 -10.06
N PRO A 150 -0.09 -8.69 -9.03
CA PRO A 150 1.18 -9.34 -9.26
C PRO A 150 0.93 -10.78 -9.70
N ARG A 151 1.26 -11.06 -10.96
CA ARG A 151 1.52 -12.41 -11.46
C ARG A 151 3.02 -12.57 -11.64
N LEU A 152 3.67 -13.19 -10.65
CA LEU A 152 5.11 -13.47 -10.66
C LEU A 152 5.47 -14.60 -11.65
N ARG A 153 4.53 -15.50 -11.94
CA ARG A 153 4.61 -16.54 -12.98
C ARG A 153 3.35 -16.48 -13.85
N GLU A 154 3.47 -16.74 -15.16
CA GLU A 154 2.34 -16.72 -16.10
C GLU A 154 1.18 -17.67 -15.69
N GLN A 155 1.50 -18.77 -14.99
CA GLN A 155 0.55 -19.76 -14.48
C GLN A 155 0.54 -19.86 -12.94
N GLY A 156 1.02 -18.84 -12.23
CA GLY A 156 1.03 -18.81 -10.75
C GLY A 156 -0.31 -18.34 -10.15
N PRO A 157 -0.60 -18.66 -8.87
CA PRO A 157 -1.78 -18.13 -8.19
C PRO A 157 -1.74 -16.60 -8.13
N ASP A 158 -2.91 -15.98 -8.20
CA ASP A 158 -3.03 -14.54 -8.02
C ASP A 158 -2.66 -14.19 -6.57
N SER A 159 -1.60 -13.40 -6.40
CA SER A 159 -1.11 -12.99 -5.08
C SER A 159 -1.97 -11.86 -4.47
N SER A 160 -3.11 -11.53 -5.09
CA SER A 160 -4.16 -10.68 -4.51
C SER A 160 -4.69 -11.21 -3.17
N ALA A 161 -4.60 -12.53 -2.92
CA ALA A 161 -4.99 -13.18 -1.67
C ALA A 161 -4.16 -12.78 -0.43
N SER A 162 -3.14 -11.93 -0.60
CA SER A 162 -2.30 -11.44 0.50
C SER A 162 -2.68 -10.07 1.03
N PHE A 163 -3.66 -9.37 0.43
CA PHE A 163 -4.21 -8.15 0.99
C PHE A 163 -5.43 -8.43 1.87
N ALA A 164 -5.60 -7.65 2.94
CA ALA A 164 -6.76 -7.77 3.81
C ALA A 164 -7.96 -6.95 3.29
N VAL A 165 -7.72 -5.68 2.94
CA VAL A 165 -8.73 -4.64 2.74
C VAL A 165 -8.45 -3.73 1.54
N LEU A 166 -7.77 -4.23 0.51
CA LEU A 166 -7.43 -3.46 -0.70
C LEU A 166 -8.59 -2.58 -1.25
N PRO A 167 -9.86 -3.03 -1.29
CA PRO A 167 -11.01 -2.20 -1.68
C PRO A 167 -11.23 -0.91 -0.86
N LEU A 168 -10.77 -0.86 0.39
CA LEU A 168 -10.90 0.31 1.26
C LEU A 168 -9.80 1.35 1.04
N LEU A 169 -8.75 1.02 0.26
CA LEU A 169 -7.71 1.96 -0.11
C LEU A 169 -8.01 2.62 -1.46
N ARG A 170 -8.11 3.94 -1.46
CA ARG A 170 -8.03 4.74 -2.70
C ARG A 170 -6.57 5.01 -3.03
N THR A 171 -6.24 4.92 -4.31
CA THR A 171 -4.89 5.22 -4.80
C THR A 171 -4.93 6.46 -5.67
N TRP A 172 -4.04 7.40 -5.39
CA TRP A 172 -3.84 8.61 -6.15
C TRP A 172 -2.42 8.67 -6.69
N LEU A 173 -2.25 9.34 -7.82
CA LEU A 173 -0.95 9.66 -8.40
C LEU A 173 -0.82 11.17 -8.54
N ILE A 174 0.22 11.74 -7.93
CA ILE A 174 0.66 13.09 -8.21
C ILE A 174 1.79 12.99 -9.24
N VAL A 175 1.44 13.23 -10.51
CA VAL A 175 2.30 13.07 -11.68
C VAL A 175 3.01 14.39 -11.95
N ASN A 176 4.34 14.39 -11.82
CA ASN A 176 5.17 15.57 -12.06
C ASN A 176 5.98 15.45 -13.37
N ASN A 177 6.41 14.24 -13.73
CA ASN A 177 7.24 14.02 -14.92
C ASN A 177 7.16 12.57 -15.42
N ILE A 178 6.06 12.22 -16.08
CA ILE A 178 5.87 10.91 -16.73
C ILE A 178 5.77 11.14 -18.24
N THR A 179 6.64 10.49 -19.02
CA THR A 179 6.62 10.64 -20.49
C THR A 179 5.33 10.02 -21.04
N GLY A 180 4.56 10.79 -21.81
CA GLY A 180 3.28 10.33 -22.39
C GLY A 180 2.07 10.55 -21.49
N LEU A 181 2.24 11.19 -20.33
CA LEU A 181 1.15 11.56 -19.42
C LEU A 181 1.30 13.02 -19.00
N GLU A 182 0.22 13.79 -19.02
CA GLU A 182 0.26 15.18 -18.57
C GLU A 182 0.56 15.26 -17.06
N GLY A 183 1.20 16.34 -16.62
CA GLY A 183 1.34 16.62 -15.19
C GLY A 183 -0.03 16.82 -14.54
N GLY A 184 -0.25 16.23 -13.37
CA GLY A 184 -1.57 16.25 -12.76
C GLY A 184 -1.71 15.49 -11.46
N VAL A 185 -2.90 15.55 -10.88
CA VAL A 185 -3.38 14.62 -9.86
C VAL A 185 -4.38 13.67 -10.52
N TYR A 186 -4.20 12.39 -10.28
CA TYR A 186 -4.99 11.32 -10.86
C TYR A 186 -5.49 10.39 -9.77
N ALA A 187 -6.74 9.93 -9.87
CA ALA A 187 -7.20 8.75 -9.15
C ALA A 187 -6.92 7.50 -10.01
N PHE A 188 -6.37 6.45 -9.41
CA PHE A 188 -6.11 5.18 -10.09
C PHE A 188 -7.23 4.18 -9.81
N ASP A 189 -7.77 3.59 -10.88
CA ASP A 189 -8.72 2.49 -10.83
C ASP A 189 -8.03 1.17 -11.18
N PRO A 190 -7.78 0.28 -10.19
CA PRO A 190 -7.16 -1.02 -10.44
C PRO A 190 -8.09 -2.04 -11.11
N ILE A 191 -9.41 -1.82 -11.09
CA ILE A 191 -10.40 -2.74 -11.68
C ILE A 191 -10.49 -2.49 -13.19
N ASP A 192 -10.77 -1.25 -13.57
CA ASP A 192 -10.89 -0.86 -14.98
C ASP A 192 -9.52 -0.57 -15.63
N TRP A 193 -8.44 -0.59 -14.84
CA TRP A 193 -7.08 -0.32 -15.28
C TRP A 193 -6.92 1.07 -15.93
N THR A 194 -7.45 2.09 -15.26
CA THR A 194 -7.49 3.46 -15.77
C THR A 194 -6.97 4.49 -14.76
N LEU A 195 -6.57 5.66 -15.26
CA LEU A 195 -6.36 6.86 -14.48
C LEU A 195 -7.47 7.86 -14.76
N VAL A 196 -7.98 8.51 -13.72
CA VAL A 196 -8.93 9.62 -13.84
C VAL A 196 -8.23 10.90 -13.43
N GLN A 197 -7.94 11.78 -14.40
CA GLN A 197 -7.32 13.08 -14.13
C GLN A 197 -8.34 13.99 -13.46
N VAL A 198 -8.08 14.36 -12.21
CA VAL A 198 -8.94 15.29 -11.44
C VAL A 198 -8.42 16.72 -11.50
N ARG A 199 -7.10 16.89 -11.71
CA ARG A 199 -6.47 18.20 -11.82
C ARG A 199 -5.24 18.13 -12.71
N ALA A 200 -5.14 18.99 -13.72
CA ALA A 200 -3.92 19.17 -14.50
C ALA A 200 -2.99 20.21 -13.84
N GLY A 201 -1.68 20.05 -14.00
CA GLY A 201 -0.69 21.00 -13.49
C GLY A 201 0.62 20.36 -13.03
N SER A 202 1.56 21.19 -12.58
CA SER A 202 2.78 20.73 -11.92
C SER A 202 2.67 20.98 -10.43
N PHE A 203 2.93 19.96 -9.62
CA PHE A 203 2.75 20.00 -8.16
C PHE A 203 4.07 19.81 -7.40
N ARG A 204 5.24 20.01 -8.04
CA ARG A 204 6.55 19.74 -7.42
C ARG A 204 6.75 20.50 -6.10
N LYS A 205 6.42 21.80 -6.07
CA LYS A 205 6.57 22.62 -4.87
C LYS A 205 5.60 22.20 -3.76
N ASP A 206 4.38 21.82 -4.14
CA ASP A 206 3.41 21.27 -3.20
C ASP A 206 3.92 19.94 -2.65
N CYS A 207 4.43 19.06 -3.51
CA CYS A 207 5.06 17.79 -3.12
C CYS A 207 6.22 17.99 -2.13
N HIS A 208 7.08 19.00 -2.34
CA HIS A 208 8.11 19.38 -1.38
C HIS A 208 7.50 19.74 -0.02
N GLN A 209 6.49 20.61 -0.02
CA GLN A 209 5.84 21.07 1.20
C GLN A 209 5.16 19.92 1.95
N VAL A 210 4.29 19.15 1.29
CA VAL A 210 3.51 18.08 1.94
C VAL A 210 4.40 16.96 2.48
N THR A 211 5.59 16.75 1.92
CA THR A 211 6.56 15.75 2.39
C THR A 211 7.55 16.32 3.41
N LEU A 212 7.14 17.30 4.22
CA LEU A 212 7.95 17.91 5.30
C LEU A 212 9.22 18.62 4.79
N GLY A 213 9.19 19.16 3.58
CA GLY A 213 10.35 19.84 2.97
C GLY A 213 11.42 18.88 2.46
N GLN A 214 11.04 17.66 2.07
CA GLN A 214 11.98 16.69 1.50
C GLN A 214 12.10 16.87 -0.02
N ASP A 215 13.34 17.05 -0.50
CA ASP A 215 13.67 17.08 -1.94
C ASP A 215 13.16 15.84 -2.70
N LEU A 216 13.03 14.69 -2.02
CA LEU A 216 12.45 13.47 -2.58
C LEU A 216 11.05 13.74 -3.15
N GLY A 217 10.20 14.47 -2.43
CA GLY A 217 8.86 14.82 -2.90
C GLY A 217 8.91 15.77 -4.10
N GLU A 218 9.76 16.80 -4.06
CA GLU A 218 9.90 17.77 -5.16
C GLU A 218 10.40 17.13 -6.46
N LYS A 219 11.41 16.28 -6.34
CA LYS A 219 12.12 15.68 -7.47
C LYS A 219 11.48 14.37 -7.94
N ALA A 220 10.52 13.80 -7.22
CA ALA A 220 9.77 12.63 -7.66
C ALA A 220 9.10 12.89 -9.03
N SER A 221 9.20 11.91 -9.92
CA SER A 221 8.51 11.88 -11.21
C SER A 221 7.02 11.60 -11.00
N CYS A 222 6.70 10.78 -10.00
CA CYS A 222 5.35 10.48 -9.54
C CYS A 222 5.35 10.19 -8.04
N ILE A 223 4.31 10.62 -7.31
CA ILE A 223 4.05 10.19 -5.93
C ILE A 223 2.75 9.39 -5.92
N VAL A 224 2.84 8.14 -5.47
CA VAL A 224 1.67 7.29 -5.20
C VAL A 224 1.20 7.57 -3.79
N VAL A 225 -0.05 7.97 -3.63
CA VAL A 225 -0.68 8.28 -2.34
C VAL A 225 -1.82 7.31 -2.10
N HIS A 226 -1.83 6.67 -0.92
CA HIS A 226 -2.91 5.81 -0.49
C HIS A 226 -3.74 6.56 0.54
N THR A 227 -5.05 6.64 0.31
CA THR A 227 -6.01 7.26 1.23
C THR A 227 -7.12 6.28 1.59
N ALA A 228 -7.85 6.55 2.66
CA ALA A 228 -8.99 5.75 3.09
C ALA A 228 -10.05 6.60 3.77
N ASP A 229 -11.32 6.32 3.49
CA ASP A 229 -12.45 6.80 4.26
C ASP A 229 -12.51 6.02 5.58
N LEU A 230 -12.09 6.67 6.68
CA LEU A 230 -12.04 6.02 7.99
C LEU A 230 -13.42 5.69 8.54
N ASP A 231 -14.44 6.50 8.24
CA ASP A 231 -15.81 6.22 8.67
C ASP A 231 -16.32 4.95 7.98
N ALA A 232 -16.15 4.84 6.67
CA ALA A 232 -16.52 3.63 5.93
C ALA A 232 -15.74 2.40 6.43
N ALA A 233 -14.43 2.54 6.65
CA ALA A 233 -13.57 1.45 7.08
C ALA A 233 -13.91 0.96 8.51
N THR A 234 -14.10 1.88 9.45
CA THR A 234 -14.46 1.55 10.84
C THR A 234 -15.90 1.08 10.98
N ASN A 235 -16.84 1.59 10.17
CA ASN A 235 -18.18 1.04 10.11
C ASN A 235 -18.16 -0.43 9.67
N ALA A 236 -17.35 -0.78 8.67
CA ALA A 236 -17.23 -2.15 8.16
C ALA A 236 -16.49 -3.10 9.11
N LEU A 237 -15.36 -2.68 9.70
CA LEU A 237 -14.39 -3.56 10.38
C LEU A 237 -14.07 -3.16 11.84
N GLY A 238 -14.65 -2.08 12.33
CA GLY A 238 -14.30 -1.47 13.62
C GLY A 238 -12.90 -0.84 13.60
N ASP A 239 -12.37 -0.52 14.77
CA ASP A 239 -11.10 0.22 14.91
C ASP A 239 -9.88 -0.55 14.38
N ARG A 240 -9.98 -1.89 14.27
CA ARG A 240 -8.93 -2.72 13.66
C ARG A 240 -8.69 -2.38 12.18
N ALA A 241 -9.65 -1.75 11.50
CA ALA A 241 -9.53 -1.33 10.11
C ALA A 241 -8.24 -0.52 9.85
N TYR A 242 -7.86 0.36 10.77
CA TYR A 242 -6.67 1.21 10.64
C TYR A 242 -5.37 0.38 10.51
N ARG A 243 -5.30 -0.75 11.22
CA ARG A 243 -4.19 -1.71 11.14
C ARG A 243 -4.13 -2.34 9.74
N HIS A 244 -5.27 -2.79 9.23
CA HIS A 244 -5.38 -3.44 7.92
C HIS A 244 -5.00 -2.48 6.78
N LEU A 245 -5.52 -1.25 6.81
CA LEU A 245 -5.19 -0.19 5.85
C LEU A 245 -3.68 0.07 5.80
N SER A 246 -3.05 0.21 6.97
CA SER A 246 -1.60 0.43 7.08
C SER A 246 -0.77 -0.75 6.59
N LEU A 247 -1.21 -1.98 6.86
CA LEU A 247 -0.54 -3.19 6.39
C LEU A 247 -0.61 -3.31 4.87
N ASP A 248 -1.78 -3.12 4.27
CA ASP A 248 -1.98 -3.22 2.84
C ASP A 248 -1.25 -2.10 2.09
N ALA A 249 -1.35 -0.85 2.55
CA ALA A 249 -0.62 0.28 1.95
C ALA A 249 0.90 0.06 1.97
N GLY A 250 1.44 -0.48 3.07
CA GLY A 250 2.86 -0.85 3.13
C GLY A 250 3.22 -2.05 2.25
N GLN A 251 2.30 -2.98 2.01
CA GLN A 251 2.53 -4.11 1.11
C GLN A 251 2.53 -3.67 -0.36
N ILE A 252 1.61 -2.78 -0.73
CA ILE A 252 1.64 -2.08 -2.03
C ILE A 252 2.97 -1.34 -2.19
N GLY A 253 3.37 -0.60 -1.14
CA GLY A 253 4.66 0.09 -1.07
C GLY A 253 5.85 -0.83 -1.37
N GLU A 254 5.94 -2.02 -0.76
CA GLU A 254 7.06 -2.92 -1.04
C GLU A 254 7.02 -3.47 -2.47
N ARG A 255 5.85 -3.80 -3.00
CA ARG A 255 5.72 -4.22 -4.39
C ARG A 255 6.21 -3.13 -5.35
N LEU A 256 5.82 -1.86 -5.11
CA LEU A 256 6.36 -0.72 -5.85
C LEU A 256 7.89 -0.62 -5.70
N ASN A 257 8.42 -0.84 -4.49
CA ASN A 257 9.87 -0.78 -4.27
C ASN A 257 10.64 -1.86 -5.04
N LEU A 258 10.13 -3.10 -5.04
CA LEU A 258 10.74 -4.22 -5.74
C LEU A 258 10.68 -4.00 -7.25
N ALA A 259 9.51 -3.63 -7.79
CA ALA A 259 9.36 -3.35 -9.21
C ALA A 259 10.26 -2.19 -9.67
N ALA A 260 10.32 -1.10 -8.91
CA ALA A 260 11.21 0.02 -9.23
C ALA A 260 12.68 -0.41 -9.23
N SER A 261 13.10 -1.16 -8.22
CA SER A 261 14.46 -1.69 -8.15
C SER A 261 14.80 -2.58 -9.36
N ARG A 262 13.84 -3.41 -9.81
CA ARG A 262 14.02 -4.28 -10.99
C ARG A 262 14.16 -3.49 -12.29
N LEU A 263 13.46 -2.37 -12.40
CA LEU A 263 13.49 -1.47 -13.55
C LEU A 263 14.67 -0.47 -13.52
N GLY A 264 15.50 -0.48 -12.48
CA GLY A 264 16.57 0.50 -12.31
C GLY A 264 16.06 1.89 -11.92
N LEU A 265 14.83 1.98 -11.43
CA LEU A 265 14.21 3.21 -10.95
C LEU A 265 14.45 3.41 -9.46
N GLY A 266 14.36 4.67 -9.05
CA GLY A 266 14.41 5.08 -7.67
C GLY A 266 13.03 5.06 -7.03
N VAL A 267 13.01 4.73 -5.74
CA VAL A 267 11.79 4.59 -4.95
C VAL A 267 12.04 4.88 -3.48
N SER A 268 11.13 5.59 -2.82
CA SER A 268 11.17 5.76 -1.37
C SER A 268 9.78 5.91 -0.79
N GLY A 269 9.50 5.18 0.27
CA GLY A 269 8.35 5.45 1.13
C GLY A 269 8.52 6.75 1.89
N ILE A 270 7.41 7.44 2.17
CA ILE A 270 7.35 8.64 3.00
C ILE A 270 6.33 8.37 4.11
N GLY A 271 6.84 8.21 5.34
CA GLY A 271 6.01 7.93 6.52
C GLY A 271 5.60 9.17 7.32
N GLY A 272 6.12 10.34 6.96
CA GLY A 272 5.76 11.62 7.59
C GLY A 272 5.42 12.65 6.51
N TYR A 273 4.27 13.29 6.67
CA TYR A 273 3.70 14.26 5.73
C TYR A 273 2.75 15.20 6.48
N PHE A 274 2.30 16.27 5.83
CA PHE A 274 1.22 17.12 6.33
C PHE A 274 -0.12 16.64 5.76
N ASP A 275 -0.86 15.86 6.55
CA ASP A 275 -2.11 15.19 6.15
C ASP A 275 -3.10 16.15 5.45
N ASP A 276 -3.50 17.24 6.10
CA ASP A 276 -4.45 18.22 5.54
C ASP A 276 -3.98 18.80 4.20
N LEU A 277 -2.66 19.06 4.06
CA LEU A 277 -2.11 19.61 2.82
C LEU A 277 -2.07 18.55 1.70
N VAL A 278 -1.90 17.27 2.04
CA VAL A 278 -2.07 16.19 1.06
C VAL A 278 -3.55 16.12 0.65
N CYS A 279 -4.50 16.21 1.58
CA CYS A 279 -5.93 16.21 1.24
C CYS A 279 -6.31 17.39 0.32
N ASP A 280 -5.85 18.60 0.62
CA ASP A 280 -6.02 19.78 -0.25
C ASP A 280 -5.41 19.56 -1.64
N LEU A 281 -4.22 18.95 -1.68
CA LEU A 281 -3.56 18.61 -2.93
C LEU A 281 -4.34 17.57 -3.72
N LEU A 282 -4.95 16.58 -3.08
CA LEU A 282 -5.76 15.56 -3.77
C LEU A 282 -7.18 16.05 -4.11
N GLY A 283 -7.65 17.10 -3.45
CA GLY A 283 -9.03 17.59 -3.56
C GLY A 283 -10.03 16.70 -2.83
N VAL A 284 -9.61 16.10 -1.72
CA VAL A 284 -10.44 15.21 -0.86
C VAL A 284 -10.74 15.87 0.48
N PRO A 285 -11.80 15.44 1.20
CA PRO A 285 -12.11 15.95 2.53
C PRO A 285 -10.96 15.68 3.53
N HIS A 286 -10.84 16.52 4.56
CA HIS A 286 -9.80 16.36 5.60
C HIS A 286 -10.07 15.17 6.53
N GLU A 287 -11.30 14.65 6.50
CA GLU A 287 -11.69 13.42 7.19
C GLU A 287 -11.16 12.16 6.48
N GLU A 288 -10.74 12.26 5.22
CA GLU A 288 -10.11 11.15 4.52
C GLU A 288 -8.68 10.97 5.04
N ALA A 289 -8.36 9.78 5.54
CA ALA A 289 -7.03 9.51 6.06
C ALA A 289 -6.04 9.31 4.92
N VAL A 290 -4.94 10.06 4.97
CA VAL A 290 -3.75 9.76 4.19
C VAL A 290 -3.01 8.66 4.92
N VAL A 291 -2.85 7.50 4.29
CA VAL A 291 -2.28 6.30 4.92
C VAL A 291 -0.80 6.19 4.64
N TYR A 292 -0.39 6.35 3.37
CA TYR A 292 1.01 6.19 2.99
C TYR A 292 1.35 6.79 1.63
N LEU A 293 2.54 7.37 1.53
CA LEU A 293 3.09 7.93 0.30
C LEU A 293 4.29 7.10 -0.18
N THR A 294 4.39 6.89 -1.49
CA THR A 294 5.56 6.29 -2.14
C THR A 294 6.01 7.18 -3.30
N CYS A 295 7.20 7.75 -3.19
CA CYS A 295 7.81 8.53 -4.26
C CYS A 295 8.53 7.61 -5.25
N LEU A 296 8.37 7.88 -6.54
CA LEU A 296 9.01 7.21 -7.66
C LEU A 296 9.78 8.24 -8.48
N GLY A 297 11.02 7.93 -8.88
CA GLY A 297 11.83 8.85 -9.66
C GLY A 297 13.06 8.21 -10.29
N GLN A 298 13.75 8.97 -11.12
CA GLN A 298 15.05 8.56 -11.65
C GLN A 298 16.12 8.74 -10.56
N PRO A 299 16.85 7.69 -10.16
CA PRO A 299 17.95 7.82 -9.21
C PRO A 299 19.14 8.53 -9.88
N PRO A 300 20.05 9.16 -9.12
CA PRO A 300 21.34 9.59 -9.66
C PRO A 300 22.10 8.40 -10.26
N GLN A 301 22.84 8.63 -11.35
CA GLN A 301 23.77 7.61 -11.85
C GLN A 301 24.84 7.34 -10.79
N GLU A 302 24.98 6.08 -10.36
CA GLU A 302 26.12 5.67 -9.55
C GLU A 302 27.38 5.70 -10.43
N PHE A 303 28.41 6.45 -10.01
CA PHE A 303 29.73 6.53 -10.66
C PHE A 303 30.65 5.40 -10.21
#